data_AF-A0A6N6WKQ2-F1
#
_entry.id   AF-A0A6N6WKQ2-F1
#
_cell.length_a   1.000
_cell.length_b   1.000
_cell.length_c   1.000
_cell.angle_alpha   90.00
_cell.angle_beta   90.00
_cell.angle_gamma   90.00
#
_symmetry.space_group_name_H-M   'P 1'
#
loop_
_entity.id
_entity.type
_entity.pdbx_description
1 polymer ?
#
loop_
_entity_poly.entity_id
_entity_poly.type
_entity_poly.pdbx_seq_one_letter_code
_entity_poly.pdbx_strand_id
1 'polypeptide(L)'
;MGEEARAELLCYLVVAELVARARTGEWLRTDHLVESGRIWCKANGAHLDWQERIPLGQMAPGLAPQVMETFGLVMERSLVPLFIDGWMLDYASPVVCGIHEVCAARLSRRYAVLPVQNPS
;
A
#
# COMPACT_ATOMS: atom_id res chain seq x y z
N MET A 1 14.03 -8.47 5.18
CA MET A 1 12.68 -8.04 5.64
C MET A 1 11.67 -9.04 5.12
N GLY A 2 10.63 -9.38 5.90
CA GLY A 2 9.65 -10.41 5.55
C GLY A 2 8.57 -9.94 4.57
N GLU A 3 7.74 -10.87 4.11
CA GLU A 3 6.58 -10.59 3.25
C GLU A 3 5.59 -9.60 3.90
N GLU A 4 5.47 -9.61 5.23
CA GLU A 4 4.58 -8.74 5.99
C GLU A 4 4.86 -7.25 5.76
N ALA A 5 6.11 -6.81 5.91
CA ALA A 5 6.43 -5.39 5.72
C ALA A 5 6.25 -4.92 4.25
N ARG A 6 6.32 -5.84 3.28
CA ARG A 6 5.97 -5.53 1.88
C ARG A 6 4.46 -5.35 1.73
N ALA A 7 3.67 -6.18 2.42
CA ALA A 7 2.22 -6.07 2.46
C ALA A 7 1.76 -4.80 3.19
N GLU A 8 2.39 -4.46 4.32
CA GLU A 8 2.14 -3.21 5.05
C GLU A 8 2.49 -1.97 4.22
N LEU A 9 3.65 -1.96 3.55
CA LEU A 9 4.01 -0.87 2.64
C LEU A 9 3.02 -0.76 1.48
N LEU A 10 2.64 -1.87 0.84
CA LEU A 10 1.65 -1.84 -0.23
C LEU A 10 0.29 -1.32 0.27
N CYS A 11 -0.15 -1.76 1.45
CA CYS A 11 -1.36 -1.29 2.11
C CYS A 11 -1.32 0.23 2.34
N TYR A 12 -0.20 0.74 2.88
CA TYR A 12 0.01 2.17 3.05
C TYR A 12 -0.07 2.94 1.73
N LEU A 13 0.58 2.45 0.68
CA LEU A 13 0.56 3.10 -0.63
C LEU A 13 -0.84 3.10 -1.26
N VAL A 14 -1.60 2.01 -1.09
CA VAL A 14 -3.00 1.96 -1.52
C VAL A 14 -3.84 2.98 -0.78
N VAL A 15 -3.70 3.11 0.54
CA VAL A 15 -4.44 4.14 1.30
C VAL A 15 -4.01 5.55 0.89
N ALA A 16 -2.73 5.77 0.57
CA ALA A 16 -2.25 7.05 0.06
C ALA A 16 -2.91 7.43 -1.29
N GLU A 17 -3.13 6.46 -2.19
CA GLU A 17 -3.89 6.66 -3.44
C GLU A 17 -5.33 7.11 -3.15
N LEU A 18 -5.99 6.48 -2.17
CA LEU A 18 -7.36 6.84 -1.77
C LEU A 18 -7.42 8.26 -1.21
N VAL A 19 -6.43 8.64 -0.38
CA VAL A 19 -6.33 9.99 0.18
C VAL A 19 -6.16 11.02 -0.93
N ALA A 20 -5.29 10.78 -1.91
CA ALA A 20 -5.15 11.67 -3.05
C ALA A 20 -6.49 11.78 -3.82
N ARG A 21 -7.10 10.65 -4.16
CA ARG A 21 -8.37 10.63 -4.90
C ARG A 21 -9.49 11.37 -4.18
N ALA A 22 -9.60 11.20 -2.87
CA ALA A 22 -10.62 11.85 -2.06
C ALA A 22 -10.40 13.36 -1.91
N ARG A 23 -9.14 13.83 -1.86
CA ARG A 23 -8.81 15.23 -1.62
C ARG A 23 -8.71 16.08 -2.88
N THR A 24 -8.15 15.51 -3.95
CA THR A 24 -7.86 16.24 -5.19
C THR A 24 -8.73 15.82 -6.35
N GLY A 25 -9.42 14.68 -6.24
CA GLY A 25 -10.07 14.05 -7.38
C GLY A 25 -9.09 13.36 -8.33
N GLU A 26 -7.80 13.27 -8.01
CA GLU A 26 -6.79 12.63 -8.85
C GLU A 26 -6.06 11.52 -8.09
N TRP A 27 -5.59 10.50 -8.80
CA TRP A 27 -4.72 9.48 -8.21
C TRP A 27 -3.30 10.04 -7.95
N LEU A 28 -2.51 9.38 -7.10
CA LEU A 28 -1.15 9.83 -6.83
C LEU A 28 -0.30 9.80 -8.10
N ARG A 29 0.45 10.88 -8.32
CA ARG A 29 1.52 10.86 -9.31
C ARG A 29 2.65 9.96 -8.83
N THR A 30 3.37 9.36 -9.78
CA THR A 30 4.43 8.39 -9.51
C THR A 30 5.54 8.94 -8.59
N ASP A 31 5.90 10.22 -8.72
CA ASP A 31 6.89 10.87 -7.87
C ASP A 31 6.44 10.95 -6.40
N HIS A 32 5.18 11.35 -6.17
CA HIS A 32 4.59 11.35 -4.83
C HIS A 32 4.44 9.94 -4.25
N LEU A 33 4.18 8.94 -5.08
CA LEU A 33 4.09 7.54 -4.65
C LEU A 33 5.45 6.99 -4.20
N VAL A 34 6.52 7.29 -4.94
CA VAL A 34 7.90 6.95 -4.56
C VAL A 34 8.27 7.64 -3.25
N GLU A 35 7.90 8.92 -3.08
CA GLU A 35 8.18 9.65 -1.85
C GLU A 35 7.39 9.11 -0.65
N SER A 36 6.10 8.78 -0.83
CA SER A 36 5.29 8.11 0.18
C SER A 36 5.92 6.81 0.66
N GLY A 37 6.47 6.00 -0.25
CA GLY A 37 7.19 4.78 0.11
C GLY A 37 8.48 5.04 0.91
N ARG A 38 9.19 6.13 0.63
CA ARG A 38 10.38 6.55 1.42
C ARG A 38 9.99 7.02 2.82
N ILE A 39 8.93 7.81 2.93
CA ILE A 39 8.40 8.29 4.21
C ILE A 39 8.01 7.10 5.08
N TRP A 40 7.25 6.14 4.54
CA TRP A 40 6.86 4.94 5.27
C TRP A 40 8.08 4.14 5.75
N CYS A 41 9.09 3.95 4.90
CA CYS A 41 10.31 3.23 5.27
C CYS A 41 11.04 3.90 6.43
N LYS A 42 11.21 5.23 6.34
CA LYS A 42 11.87 6.01 7.39
C LYS A 42 11.10 5.94 8.71
N ALA A 43 9.78 6.03 8.65
CA ALA A 43 8.94 6.07 9.83
C ALA A 43 8.81 4.71 10.54
N ASN A 44 8.88 3.61 9.79
CA ASN A 44 8.80 2.25 10.32
C ASN A 44 10.18 1.59 10.55
N GLY A 45 11.29 2.32 10.39
CA GLY A 45 12.65 1.76 10.47
C GLY A 45 12.94 0.68 9.41
N ALA A 46 12.12 0.64 8.37
CA ALA A 46 12.14 -0.38 7.34
C ALA A 46 13.21 -0.08 6.30
N HIS A 47 14.08 -1.06 6.07
CA HIS A 47 15.10 -1.08 5.02
C HIS A 47 14.61 -1.92 3.84
N LEU A 48 13.77 -1.34 2.99
CA LEU A 48 13.43 -1.88 1.66
C LEU A 48 14.26 -1.14 0.62
N ASP A 49 15.00 -1.91 -0.18
CA ASP A 49 15.76 -1.32 -1.27
C ASP A 49 14.83 -0.75 -2.35
N TRP A 50 15.40 -0.04 -3.33
CA TRP A 50 14.57 0.54 -4.38
C TRP A 50 13.99 -0.55 -5.31
N GLN A 51 14.67 -1.70 -5.46
CA GLN A 51 14.19 -2.83 -6.25
C GLN A 51 12.94 -3.48 -5.64
N GLU A 52 12.80 -3.47 -4.33
CA GLU A 52 11.62 -3.97 -3.62
C GLU A 52 10.48 -2.94 -3.61
N ARG A 53 10.79 -1.64 -3.51
CA ARG A 53 9.75 -0.59 -3.38
C ARG A 53 9.08 -0.22 -4.69
N ILE A 54 9.82 -0.17 -5.80
CA ILE A 54 9.25 0.22 -7.09
C ILE A 54 8.09 -0.69 -7.51
N PRO A 55 8.20 -2.03 -7.45
CA PRO A 55 7.09 -2.92 -7.77
C PRO A 55 5.86 -2.70 -6.90
N LEU A 56 6.03 -2.42 -5.61
CA LEU A 56 4.92 -2.14 -4.69
C LEU A 56 4.21 -0.84 -5.07
N GLY A 57 4.96 0.22 -5.36
CA GLY A 57 4.42 1.46 -5.92
C GLY A 57 3.64 1.20 -7.22
N GLN A 58 4.16 0.40 -8.14
CA GLN A 58 3.46 0.09 -9.39
C GLN A 58 2.17 -0.72 -9.19
N MET A 59 2.03 -1.46 -8.08
CA MET A 59 0.81 -2.23 -7.78
C MET A 59 -0.29 -1.37 -7.16
N ALA A 60 0.05 -0.35 -6.37
CA ALA A 60 -0.93 0.43 -5.61
C ALA A 60 -2.03 1.09 -6.48
N PRO A 61 -1.74 1.77 -7.61
CA PRO A 61 -2.78 2.36 -8.46
C PRO A 61 -3.78 1.34 -9.01
N GLY A 62 -3.35 0.09 -9.21
CA GLY A 62 -4.21 -0.99 -9.70
C GLY A 62 -5.12 -1.58 -8.63
N LEU A 63 -4.71 -1.54 -7.36
CA LEU A 63 -5.51 -2.03 -6.23
C LEU A 63 -6.43 -0.95 -5.66
N ALA A 64 -6.04 0.32 -5.71
CA ALA A 64 -6.78 1.41 -5.07
C ALA A 64 -8.23 1.54 -5.54
N PRO A 65 -8.57 1.47 -6.85
CA PRO A 65 -9.97 1.49 -7.28
C PRO A 65 -10.79 0.31 -6.74
N GLN A 66 -10.20 -0.90 -6.74
CA GLN A 66 -10.86 -2.10 -6.22
C GLN A 66 -11.14 -1.98 -4.72
N VAL A 67 -10.16 -1.50 -3.95
CA VAL A 67 -10.29 -1.25 -2.52
C VAL A 67 -11.32 -0.16 -2.24
N MET A 68 -11.28 0.93 -3.00
CA MET A 68 -12.24 2.03 -2.86
C MET A 68 -13.69 1.54 -3.00
N GLU A 69 -13.96 0.72 -4.00
CA GLU A 69 -15.27 0.12 -4.25
C GLU A 69 -15.67 -0.88 -3.16
N THR A 70 -14.76 -1.81 -2.83
CA THR A 70 -15.03 -2.91 -1.88
C THR A 70 -15.34 -2.40 -0.47
N PHE A 71 -14.64 -1.35 -0.02
CA PHE A 71 -14.76 -0.83 1.34
C PHE A 71 -15.53 0.50 1.44
N GLY A 72 -16.07 1.01 0.33
CA GLY A 72 -16.86 2.26 0.31
C GLY A 72 -16.05 3.52 0.68
N LEU A 73 -14.77 3.57 0.33
CA LEU A 73 -13.82 4.61 0.76
C LEU A 73 -13.79 5.82 -0.18
N VAL A 74 -14.97 6.38 -0.47
CA VAL A 74 -15.16 7.41 -1.51
C VAL A 74 -15.00 8.86 -1.03
N MET A 75 -14.93 9.10 0.28
CA MET A 75 -14.92 10.45 0.85
C MET A 75 -13.80 10.60 1.87
N GLU A 76 -13.24 11.80 2.00
CA GLU A 76 -12.13 12.06 2.94
C GLU A 76 -12.49 11.64 4.38
N ARG A 77 -13.73 11.89 4.81
CA ARG A 77 -14.21 11.50 6.15
C ARG A 77 -14.24 9.99 6.41
N SER A 78 -14.33 9.15 5.37
CA SER A 78 -14.28 7.69 5.55
C SER A 78 -12.84 7.17 5.63
N LEU A 79 -11.85 7.99 5.27
CA LEU A 79 -10.42 7.66 5.37
C LEU A 79 -9.81 8.08 6.72
N VAL A 80 -10.34 9.11 7.38
CA VAL A 80 -9.83 9.58 8.69
C VAL A 80 -9.70 8.45 9.72
N PRO A 81 -10.69 7.54 9.89
CA PRO A 81 -10.60 6.45 10.87
C PRO A 81 -9.57 5.37 10.54
N LEU A 82 -8.93 5.42 9.37
CA LEU A 82 -7.89 4.47 8.98
C LEU A 82 -6.53 4.80 9.59
N PHE A 83 -6.39 5.95 10.27
CA PHE A 83 -5.12 6.45 10.78
C PHE A 83 -5.09 6.59 12.31
N ILE A 84 -3.96 6.22 12.90
CA ILE A 84 -3.51 6.58 14.25
C ILE A 84 -2.51 7.74 14.12
N ASP A 85 -2.62 8.73 15.00
CA ASP A 85 -1.71 9.88 15.08
C ASP A 85 -1.49 10.62 13.74
N GLY A 86 -2.50 10.56 12.87
CA GLY A 86 -2.58 11.31 11.61
C GLY A 86 -1.72 10.79 10.45
N TRP A 87 -0.96 9.70 10.61
CA TRP A 87 -0.13 9.17 9.52
C TRP A 87 0.03 7.64 9.53
N MET A 88 -0.02 6.99 10.69
CA MET A 88 0.17 5.54 10.80
C MET A 88 -1.16 4.83 10.53
N LEU A 89 -1.17 3.73 9.78
CA LEU A 89 -2.41 2.98 9.59
C LEU A 89 -2.84 2.27 10.89
N ASP A 90 -4.12 2.35 11.20
CA ASP A 90 -4.72 1.66 12.35
C ASP A 90 -4.99 0.19 12.02
N TYR A 91 -4.04 -0.70 12.29
CA TYR A 91 -4.24 -2.14 12.10
C TYR A 91 -5.19 -2.78 13.13
N ALA A 92 -5.76 -2.04 14.09
CA ALA A 92 -6.92 -2.50 14.85
C ALA A 92 -8.24 -2.29 14.08
N SER A 93 -8.24 -1.47 13.03
CA SER A 93 -9.40 -1.24 12.16
C SER A 93 -9.66 -2.44 11.24
N PRO A 94 -10.87 -3.03 11.24
CA PRO A 94 -11.22 -4.10 10.33
C PRO A 94 -11.07 -3.71 8.85
N VAL A 95 -11.23 -2.42 8.53
CA VAL A 95 -11.05 -1.91 7.16
C VAL A 95 -9.58 -1.96 6.77
N VAL A 96 -8.67 -1.50 7.63
CA VAL A 96 -7.23 -1.55 7.36
C VAL A 96 -6.76 -3.00 7.25
N CYS A 97 -7.22 -3.90 8.14
CA CYS A 97 -6.94 -5.34 8.03
C CYS A 97 -7.42 -5.92 6.70
N GLY A 98 -8.63 -5.60 6.25
CA GLY A 98 -9.14 -6.07 4.97
C GLY A 98 -8.32 -5.56 3.77
N ILE A 99 -7.88 -4.30 3.80
CA ILE A 99 -7.00 -3.74 2.75
C ILE A 99 -5.64 -4.46 2.77
N HIS A 100 -5.10 -4.70 3.97
CA HIS A 100 -3.85 -5.43 4.15
C HIS A 100 -3.93 -6.84 3.59
N GLU A 101 -5.02 -7.58 3.85
CA GLU A 101 -5.26 -8.92 3.29
C GLU A 101 -5.29 -8.92 1.75
N VAL A 102 -5.94 -7.92 1.14
CA VAL A 102 -5.95 -7.74 -0.32
C VAL A 102 -4.51 -7.53 -0.84
N CYS A 103 -3.72 -6.73 -0.14
CA CYS A 103 -2.33 -6.46 -0.51
C CYS A 103 -1.46 -7.71 -0.36
N ALA A 104 -1.55 -8.42 0.76
CA ALA A 104 -0.83 -9.67 1.00
C ALA A 104 -1.18 -10.72 -0.06
N ALA A 105 -2.46 -10.92 -0.36
CA ALA A 105 -2.91 -11.86 -1.40
C ALA A 105 -2.36 -11.49 -2.80
N ARG A 106 -2.29 -10.19 -3.12
CA ARG A 106 -1.71 -9.71 -4.38
C ARG A 106 -0.22 -10.02 -4.49
N LEU A 107 0.52 -9.88 -3.38
CA LEU A 107 1.94 -10.20 -3.31
C LEU A 107 2.19 -11.70 -3.43
N SER A 108 1.44 -12.54 -2.71
CA SER A 108 1.57 -13.99 -2.83
C SER A 108 1.35 -14.46 -4.27
N ARG A 109 0.34 -13.92 -4.97
CA ARG A 109 0.11 -14.23 -6.40
C ARG A 109 1.25 -13.77 -7.31
N ARG A 110 1.89 -12.64 -7.00
CA ARG A 110 3.01 -12.09 -7.79
C ARG A 110 4.27 -12.93 -7.66
N TYR A 111 4.59 -13.39 -6.44
CA TYR A 111 5.80 -14.13 -6.15
C TYR A 111 5.66 -15.65 -6.37
N ALA A 112 4.44 -16.18 -6.32
CA ALA A 112 4.15 -17.56 -6.73
C ALA A 112 4.44 -17.84 -8.22
N VAL A 113 4.54 -16.80 -9.06
CA VAL A 113 4.76 -16.89 -10.51
C VAL A 113 6.23 -16.69 -10.91
N LEU A 114 7.14 -16.39 -9.97
CA LEU A 114 8.57 -16.35 -10.29
C LEU A 114 9.15 -17.78 -10.23
N PRO A 115 9.59 -18.39 -11.35
CA PRO A 115 10.38 -19.60 -11.25
C PRO A 115 11.68 -19.26 -10.52
N VAL A 116 12.05 -20.10 -9.56
CA VAL A 116 13.39 -20.14 -8.97
C VAL A 116 14.39 -20.17 -10.13
N GLN A 117 15.11 -19.07 -10.35
CA GLN A 117 16.29 -19.11 -11.20
C GLN A 117 17.38 -19.80 -10.40
N ASN A 118 17.64 -21.07 -10.72
CA ASN A 118 18.84 -21.76 -10.28
C ASN A 118 20.06 -21.08 -10.93
N PRO A 119 21.07 -20.62 -10.17
CA PRO A 119 22.36 -20.35 -10.76
C PRO A 119 22.99 -21.68 -11.18
N SER A 120 23.59 -21.69 -12.37
CA SER A 120 24.43 -22.78 -12.88
C SER A 120 25.73 -22.90 -12.10
#